data_AF-A0A1C5F694-F1
#
_entry.id   AF-A0A1C5F694-F1
#
_cell.length_a   1.000
_cell.length_b   1.000
_cell.length_c   1.000
_cell.angle_alpha   90.00
_cell.angle_beta   90.00
_cell.angle_gamma   90.00
#
_symmetry.space_group_name_H-M   'P 1'
#
loop_
_entity.id
_entity.type
_entity.pdbx_description
1 polymer ?
#
loop_
_entity_poly.entity_id
_entity_poly.type
_entity_poly.pdbx_seq_one_letter_code
_entity_poly.pdbx_strand_id
1 'polypeptide(L)'
;MYLDGSATAPVSGRAPDILALLGDRSTLARQPAFRIAEVDGPADLSAYRRLRRAAFVYEQGLFRGHDLDERDTDPRTLVLIARGRDGTVVGGVRLGPATDGRDIGWWQGGRLVVAPAVRG
;
A
#
# COMPACT_ATOMS: atom_id res chain seq x y z
N MET A 1 -8.79 -25.87 43.67
CA MET A 1 -7.72 -25.57 42.70
C MET A 1 -8.40 -25.18 41.40
N TYR A 2 -8.69 -23.90 41.22
CA TYR A 2 -9.19 -23.33 39.95
C TYR A 2 -8.44 -22.02 39.77
N LEU A 3 -7.48 -22.01 38.85
CA LEU A 3 -6.80 -20.80 38.40
C LEU A 3 -7.61 -20.26 37.23
N ASP A 4 -8.19 -19.09 37.45
CA ASP A 4 -8.74 -18.19 36.45
C ASP A 4 -7.61 -17.74 35.51
N GLY A 5 -7.50 -18.42 34.37
CA GLY A 5 -6.62 -18.03 33.27
C GLY A 5 -7.14 -16.77 32.58
N SER A 6 -6.98 -15.60 33.21
CA SER A 6 -7.12 -14.32 32.53
C SER A 6 -5.92 -14.15 31.59
N ALA A 7 -6.07 -14.59 30.34
CA ALA A 7 -5.11 -14.31 29.30
C ALA A 7 -5.06 -12.80 29.04
N THR A 8 -3.98 -12.15 29.45
CA THR A 8 -3.64 -10.80 29.05
C THR A 8 -3.44 -10.77 27.53
N ALA A 9 -4.35 -10.12 26.82
CA ALA A 9 -4.17 -9.82 25.41
C ALA A 9 -2.89 -8.97 25.22
N PRO A 10 -2.06 -9.22 24.20
CA PRO A 10 -0.94 -8.34 23.93
C PRO A 10 -1.50 -6.98 23.51
N VAL A 11 -1.26 -5.96 24.34
CA VAL A 11 -1.37 -4.56 23.91
C VAL A 11 -0.40 -4.43 22.75
N SER A 12 -0.92 -4.35 21.53
CA SER A 12 -0.13 -3.96 20.37
C SER A 12 0.21 -2.48 20.57
N GLY A 13 1.28 -2.25 21.33
CA GLY A 13 1.75 -0.93 21.70
C GLY A 13 2.28 -0.25 20.46
N ARG A 14 1.42 0.51 19.76
CA ARG A 14 1.91 1.56 18.89
C ARG A 14 2.76 2.46 19.78
N ALA A 15 4.07 2.43 19.57
CA ALA A 15 5.01 3.24 20.35
C ALA A 15 4.47 4.68 20.40
N PRO A 16 4.45 5.32 21.58
CA PRO A 16 3.87 6.65 21.71
C PRO A 16 4.61 7.59 20.76
N ASP A 17 3.85 8.46 20.09
CA ASP A 17 4.42 9.42 19.16
C ASP A 17 5.29 10.40 19.95
N ILE A 18 6.60 10.16 19.94
CA ILE A 18 7.61 10.91 20.71
C ILE A 18 7.52 12.40 20.39
N LEU A 19 7.22 12.77 19.13
CA LEU A 19 7.10 14.18 18.74
C LEU A 19 5.85 14.82 19.34
N ALA A 20 4.75 14.09 19.43
CA ALA A 20 3.55 14.55 20.11
C ALA A 20 3.79 14.69 21.63
N LEU A 21 4.50 13.75 22.24
CA LEU A 21 4.88 13.81 23.65
C LEU A 21 5.81 14.99 23.97
N LEU A 22 6.74 15.31 23.06
CA LEU A 22 7.66 16.44 23.18
C LEU A 22 7.02 17.78 22.78
N GLY A 23 5.77 17.79 22.32
CA GLY A 23 5.08 19.00 21.87
C GLY A 23 5.63 19.60 20.58
N ASP A 24 6.41 18.85 19.79
CA ASP A 24 7.03 19.32 18.56
C ASP A 24 6.02 19.32 17.39
N ARG A 25 5.07 20.26 17.47
CA ARG A 25 4.01 20.47 16.47
C ARG A 25 4.58 20.79 15.09
N SER A 26 5.71 21.46 15.03
CA SER A 26 6.38 21.84 13.78
C SER A 26 6.88 20.62 13.02
N THR A 27 7.49 19.66 13.71
CA THR A 27 7.95 18.42 13.08
C THR A 27 6.79 17.49 12.72
N LEU A 28 5.73 17.43 13.54
CA LEU A 28 4.50 16.71 13.20
C LEU A 28 3.84 17.24 11.92
N ALA A 29 3.77 18.57 11.76
CA ALA A 29 3.23 19.20 10.56
C ALA A 29 4.06 18.86 9.31
N ARG A 30 5.39 18.74 9.45
CA ARG A 30 6.31 18.38 8.37
C ARG A 30 6.39 16.89 8.03
N GLN A 31 5.76 16.00 8.81
CA GLN A 31 5.75 14.59 8.45
C GLN A 31 5.11 14.39 7.07
N PRO A 32 5.60 13.44 6.25
CA PRO A 32 4.98 13.19 4.96
C PRO A 32 3.52 12.73 5.13
N ALA A 33 2.66 13.06 4.17
CA ALA A 33 1.25 12.68 4.19
C ALA A 33 1.06 11.16 4.06
N PHE A 34 2.04 10.49 3.43
CA PHE A 34 2.06 9.05 3.22
C PHE A 34 3.48 8.50 3.31
N ARG A 35 3.60 7.19 3.51
CA ARG A 35 4.85 6.44 3.40
C ARG A 35 4.77 5.45 2.24
N ILE A 36 5.88 5.26 1.53
CA ILE A 36 5.99 4.25 0.48
C ILE A 36 6.59 2.97 1.09
N ALA A 37 5.96 1.83 0.82
CA ALA A 37 6.45 0.52 1.21
C ALA A 37 6.05 -0.52 0.17
N GLU A 38 6.76 -1.64 0.12
CA GLU A 38 6.24 -2.84 -0.55
C GLU A 38 4.96 -3.33 0.17
N VAL A 39 4.06 -3.97 -0.58
CA VAL A 39 2.85 -4.56 0.00
C VAL A 39 3.18 -5.56 1.10
N ASP A 40 2.53 -5.45 2.25
CA ASP A 40 2.68 -6.36 3.37
C ASP A 40 1.47 -7.30 3.43
N GLY A 41 1.41 -8.21 2.46
CA GLY A 41 0.42 -9.27 2.39
C GLY A 41 -0.87 -8.94 1.62
N PRO A 42 -1.88 -9.84 1.70
CA PRO A 42 -3.04 -9.83 0.80
C PRO A 42 -3.95 -8.60 0.94
N ALA A 43 -4.00 -7.99 2.13
CA ALA A 43 -4.86 -6.83 2.38
C ALA A 43 -4.41 -5.60 1.58
N ASP A 44 -3.10 -5.36 1.51
CA ASP A 44 -2.50 -4.28 0.72
C ASP A 44 -2.68 -4.49 -0.77
N LEU A 45 -2.42 -5.71 -1.24
CA LEU A 45 -2.62 -6.06 -2.64
C LEU A 45 -4.08 -5.89 -3.06
N SER A 46 -5.02 -6.28 -2.18
CA SER A 46 -6.46 -6.08 -2.38
C SER A 46 -6.83 -4.59 -2.43
N ALA A 47 -6.27 -3.77 -1.53
CA ALA A 47 -6.50 -2.33 -1.54
C ALA A 47 -5.97 -1.65 -2.81
N TYR A 48 -4.76 -1.99 -3.24
CA TYR A 48 -4.19 -1.52 -4.50
C TYR A 48 -5.03 -1.92 -5.72
N ARG A 49 -5.50 -3.18 -5.79
CA ARG A 49 -6.38 -3.66 -6.87
C ARG A 49 -7.73 -2.93 -6.88
N ARG A 50 -8.29 -2.59 -5.72
CA ARG A 50 -9.52 -1.77 -5.64
C ARG A 50 -9.30 -0.37 -6.22
N LEU A 51 -8.16 0.27 -5.92
CA LEU A 51 -7.82 1.58 -6.50
C LEU A 51 -7.68 1.51 -8.02
N ARG A 52 -6.97 0.50 -8.54
CA ARG A 52 -6.82 0.26 -9.99
C ARG A 52 -8.18 0.08 -10.66
N ARG A 53 -9.06 -0.76 -10.08
CA ARG A 53 -10.41 -0.96 -10.60
C ARG A 53 -11.23 0.32 -10.58
N ALA A 54 -11.17 1.09 -9.49
CA ALA A 54 -11.85 2.38 -9.41
C ALA A 54 -11.39 3.34 -10.52
N ALA A 55 -10.08 3.48 -10.72
CA ALA A 55 -9.53 4.40 -11.71
C ALA A 55 -9.69 3.89 -13.16
N PHE A 56 -9.20 2.69 -13.47
CA PHE A 56 -9.07 2.24 -14.85
C PHE A 56 -10.36 1.64 -15.42
N VAL A 57 -11.20 1.03 -14.58
CA VAL A 57 -12.48 0.45 -15.02
C VAL A 57 -13.59 1.49 -14.90
N TYR A 58 -13.80 2.06 -13.71
CA TYR A 58 -14.97 2.89 -13.47
C TYR A 58 -14.78 4.36 -13.87
N GLU A 59 -13.65 4.97 -13.52
CA GLU A 59 -13.41 6.39 -13.82
C GLU A 59 -13.00 6.61 -15.30
N GLN A 60 -12.06 5.81 -15.81
CA GLN A 60 -11.49 6.00 -17.15
C GLN A 60 -12.11 5.12 -18.24
N GLY A 61 -12.80 4.04 -17.88
CA GLY A 61 -13.43 3.13 -18.86
C GLY A 61 -12.45 2.36 -19.76
N LEU A 62 -11.20 2.20 -19.36
CA LEU A 62 -10.17 1.52 -20.16
C LEU A 62 -10.35 0.00 -20.21
N PHE A 63 -10.99 -0.57 -19.19
CA PHE A 63 -11.19 -2.01 -19.05
C PHE A 63 -12.63 -2.34 -18.66
N ARG A 64 -13.06 -3.58 -18.93
CA ARG A 64 -14.35 -4.11 -18.49
C ARG A 64 -14.16 -5.05 -17.32
N GLY A 65 -14.76 -4.74 -16.17
CA GLY A 65 -14.72 -5.59 -14.98
C GLY A 65 -13.42 -5.51 -14.18
N HIS A 66 -12.26 -5.80 -14.78
CA HIS A 66 -10.94 -5.74 -14.13
C HIS A 66 -9.82 -5.37 -15.11
N ASP A 67 -8.68 -4.94 -14.57
CA ASP A 67 -7.47 -4.58 -15.32
C ASP A 67 -6.28 -5.55 -15.07
N LEU A 68 -6.57 -6.75 -14.54
CA LEU A 68 -5.58 -7.79 -14.27
C LEU A 68 -4.92 -8.32 -15.55
N ASP A 69 -3.62 -8.59 -15.48
CA ASP A 69 -2.81 -9.21 -16.54
C ASP A 69 -1.78 -10.20 -15.96
N GLU A 70 -0.98 -10.85 -16.83
CA GLU A 70 -0.01 -11.90 -16.46
C GLU A 70 1.04 -11.40 -15.45
N ARG A 71 1.38 -10.10 -15.51
CA ARG A 71 2.34 -9.48 -14.59
C ARG A 71 1.81 -9.39 -13.17
N ASP A 72 0.50 -9.49 -12.95
CA ASP A 72 -0.09 -9.57 -11.60
C ASP A 72 0.14 -10.91 -10.90
N THR A 73 0.59 -11.93 -11.65
CA THR A 73 0.93 -13.27 -11.14
C THR A 73 2.40 -13.63 -11.28
N ASP A 74 3.22 -12.77 -11.91
CA ASP A 74 4.65 -12.98 -12.00
C ASP A 74 5.30 -12.84 -10.61
N PRO A 75 6.01 -13.87 -10.10
CA PRO A 75 6.63 -13.81 -8.78
C PRO A 75 7.74 -12.75 -8.65
N ARG A 76 8.22 -12.20 -9.77
CA ARG A 76 9.21 -11.11 -9.79
C ARG A 76 8.57 -9.73 -9.66
N THR A 77 7.24 -9.64 -9.80
CA THR A 77 6.51 -8.39 -9.66
C THR A 77 6.52 -7.95 -8.20
N LEU A 78 7.05 -6.75 -7.97
CA LEU A 78 6.91 -6.03 -6.70
C LEU A 78 5.79 -5.01 -6.81
N VAL A 79 5.03 -4.82 -5.74
CA VAL A 79 4.02 -3.76 -5.66
C VAL A 79 4.41 -2.82 -4.54
N LEU A 80 4.63 -1.55 -4.89
CA LEU A 80 4.81 -0.48 -3.93
C LEU A 80 3.48 0.25 -3.71
N ILE A 81 3.15 0.52 -2.45
CA ILE A 81 1.96 1.25 -2.05
C ILE A 81 2.33 2.54 -1.32
N ALA A 82 1.50 3.57 -1.50
CA ALA A 82 1.49 4.75 -0.65
C ALA A 82 0.46 4.55 0.46
N ARG A 83 0.91 4.54 1.71
CA ARG A 83 0.06 4.38 2.90
C ARG A 83 -0.04 5.71 3.65
N GLY A 84 -1.26 6.21 3.79
CA GLY A 84 -1.58 7.41 4.58
C GLY A 84 -1.27 7.22 6.08
N ARG A 85 -1.29 8.31 6.83
CA ARG A 85 -1.04 8.30 8.29
C ARG A 85 -2.04 7.45 9.09
N ASP A 86 -3.24 7.30 8.56
CA ASP A 86 -4.34 6.48 9.07
C ASP A 86 -4.20 4.98 8.70
N GLY A 87 -3.19 4.63 7.89
CA GLY A 87 -2.98 3.26 7.40
C GLY A 87 -3.69 2.96 6.07
N THR A 88 -4.47 3.90 5.54
CA THR A 88 -5.18 3.71 4.27
C THR A 88 -4.20 3.68 3.10
N VAL A 89 -4.34 2.70 2.19
CA VAL A 89 -3.62 2.71 0.91
C VAL A 89 -4.25 3.77 0.02
N VAL A 90 -3.48 4.80 -0.33
CA VAL A 90 -3.93 5.96 -1.12
C VAL A 90 -3.34 5.99 -2.54
N GLY A 91 -2.47 5.05 -2.87
CA GLY A 91 -1.92 4.88 -4.20
C GLY A 91 -0.99 3.67 -4.28
N GLY A 92 -0.53 3.36 -5.48
CA GLY A 92 0.46 2.30 -5.66
C GLY A 92 0.92 2.17 -7.11
N VAL A 93 1.99 1.40 -7.29
CA VAL A 93 2.61 1.08 -8.58
C VAL A 93 3.16 -0.34 -8.53
N ARG A 94 3.05 -1.04 -9.66
CA ARG A 94 3.73 -2.31 -9.88
C ARG A 94 5.08 -2.06 -10.53
N LEU A 95 6.10 -2.74 -10.06
CA LEU A 95 7.44 -2.79 -10.65
C LEU A 95 7.75 -4.24 -11.03
N GLY A 96 8.39 -4.45 -12.19
CA GLY A 96 8.86 -5.77 -12.58
C GLY A 96 9.65 -5.74 -13.89
N PRO A 97 10.15 -6.90 -14.36
CA PRO A 97 10.95 -6.99 -15.58
C PRO A 97 10.21 -6.39 -16.79
N ALA A 98 10.90 -5.59 -17.60
CA ALA A 98 10.29 -4.91 -18.74
C ALA A 98 9.80 -5.89 -19.82
N THR A 99 10.51 -7.01 -19.98
CA THR A 99 10.26 -8.02 -21.01
C THR A 99 9.98 -9.39 -20.40
N ASP A 100 9.33 -10.25 -21.18
CA ASP A 100 9.16 -11.66 -20.82
C ASP A 100 10.49 -12.42 -20.85
N GLY A 101 10.50 -13.61 -20.25
CA GLY A 101 11.68 -14.48 -20.18
C GLY A 101 12.63 -14.08 -19.06
N ARG A 102 13.94 -14.28 -19.27
CA ARG A 102 14.97 -14.10 -18.24
C ARG A 102 14.99 -12.65 -17.75
N ASP A 103 15.01 -12.48 -16.43
CA ASP A 103 15.26 -11.16 -15.85
C ASP A 103 16.72 -10.74 -16.12
N ILE A 104 16.88 -9.65 -16.85
CA ILE A 104 18.16 -9.04 -17.21
C ILE A 104 18.43 -7.74 -16.45
N GLY A 105 17.62 -7.42 -15.43
CA GLY A 105 17.74 -6.20 -14.63
C GLY A 105 17.09 -4.96 -15.26
N TRP A 106 16.50 -5.07 -16.46
CA TRP A 106 15.71 -3.99 -17.05
C TRP A 106 14.27 -4.05 -16.53
N TRP A 107 13.92 -3.12 -15.65
CA TRP A 107 12.63 -3.08 -14.96
C TRP A 107 11.79 -1.87 -15.37
N GLN A 108 10.47 -2.02 -15.32
CA GLN A 108 9.51 -0.96 -15.63
C GLN A 108 8.43 -0.83 -14.56
N GLY A 109 7.92 0.39 -14.42
CA GLY A 109 6.72 0.67 -13.64
C GLY A 109 5.45 0.55 -14.48
N GLY A 110 4.36 0.09 -13.87
CA GLY A 110 3.06 -0.01 -14.51
C GLY A 110 1.91 0.05 -13.52
N ARG A 111 0.69 0.27 -14.05
CA ARG A 111 -0.55 0.34 -13.27
C ARG A 111 -0.50 1.36 -12.11
N LEU A 112 0.29 2.44 -12.28
CA LEU A 112 0.35 3.54 -11.34
C LEU A 112 -1.04 4.13 -11.12
N VAL A 113 -1.49 4.17 -9.87
CA VAL A 113 -2.81 4.69 -9.51
C VAL A 113 -2.73 5.48 -8.21
N VAL A 114 -3.53 6.54 -8.13
CA VAL A 114 -3.66 7.42 -6.96
C VAL A 114 -5.14 7.61 -6.66
N ALA A 115 -5.52 7.50 -5.39
CA ALA A 115 -6.88 7.76 -4.93
C ALA A 115 -7.27 9.22 -5.22
N PRO A 116 -8.47 9.50 -5.77
CA PRO A 116 -8.87 10.85 -6.17
C PRO A 116 -8.69 11.91 -5.07
N ALA A 117 -8.98 11.57 -3.82
CA ALA A 117 -8.94 12.48 -2.68
C ALA A 117 -7.54 13.02 -2.32
N VAL A 118 -6.47 12.43 -2.87
CA VAL A 118 -5.07 12.85 -2.58
C VAL A 118 -4.29 13.22 -3.85
N ARG A 119 -4.99 13.41 -4.97
CA ARG A 119 -4.39 13.98 -6.20
C ARG A 119 -4.20 15.49 -5.99
N GLY A 120 -3.16 16.05 -6.62
CA GLY A 120 -2.84 17.48 -6.56
C GLY A 120 -3.67 18.32 -7.51
#